data_AF-A0A1Q3C425-F1
#
_entry.id   AF-A0A1Q3C425-F1
#
_cell.length_a   1.000
_cell.length_b   1.000
_cell.length_c   1.000
_cell.angle_alpha   90.00
_cell.angle_beta   90.00
_cell.angle_gamma   90.00
#
_symmetry.space_group_name_H-M   'P 1'
#
loop_
_entity.id
_entity.type
_entity.pdbx_description
1 polymer ?
#
loop_
_entity_poly.entity_id
_entity_poly.type
_entity_poly.pdbx_seq_one_letter_code
_entity_poly.pdbx_strand_id
1 'polypeptide(L)'
;MANIENQKFIALDISRKNYLSWVLDVKLHLSAKKLRHTIDEDNAASNKERATALIFLSHHIDDGLEYEYLTVENPLELWKNLNDRFEHLKAVVLSNVLNDWSQLRFQDFKTVSEYNSTLFKIAS
;
A
#
# COMPACT_ATOMS: atom_id res chain seq x y z
N MET A 1 -4.20 5.93 -30.47
CA MET A 1 -3.54 5.14 -29.41
C MET A 1 -3.36 6.08 -28.23
N ALA A 2 -4.03 5.82 -27.11
CA ALA A 2 -3.92 6.68 -25.94
C ALA A 2 -2.48 6.58 -25.42
N ASN A 3 -1.80 7.73 -25.39
CA ASN A 3 -0.51 7.88 -24.74
C ASN A 3 -0.76 7.55 -23.26
N ILE A 4 -0.24 6.42 -22.78
CA ILE A 4 -0.29 6.09 -21.36
C ILE A 4 0.63 7.10 -20.70
N GLU A 5 0.06 8.25 -20.32
CA GLU A 5 0.74 9.24 -19.50
C GLU A 5 1.36 8.48 -18.34
N ASN A 6 2.67 8.70 -18.12
CA ASN A 6 3.43 8.16 -17.02
C ASN A 6 2.61 8.30 -15.74
N GLN A 7 1.94 7.22 -15.32
CA GLN A 7 1.16 7.20 -14.10
C GLN A 7 2.17 7.44 -12.99
N LYS A 8 2.15 8.66 -12.42
CA LYS A 8 3.04 9.03 -11.34
C LYS A 8 2.90 7.98 -10.26
N PHE A 9 3.99 7.29 -9.93
CA PHE A 9 4.01 6.40 -8.78
C PHE A 9 3.71 7.25 -7.55
N ILE A 10 2.56 7.00 -6.93
CA ILE A 10 2.13 7.79 -5.78
C ILE A 10 2.90 7.29 -4.57
N ALA A 11 3.66 8.17 -3.92
CA ALA A 11 4.39 7.82 -2.70
C ALA A 11 3.43 7.41 -1.57
N LEU A 12 3.86 6.52 -0.69
CA LEU A 12 3.08 6.11 0.48
C LEU A 12 2.86 7.31 1.39
N ASP A 13 1.60 7.71 1.55
CA ASP A 13 1.23 8.85 2.37
C ASP A 13 1.24 8.47 3.86
N ILE A 14 1.69 9.38 4.73
CA ILE A 14 1.69 9.20 6.17
C ILE A 14 0.28 9.00 6.75
N SER A 15 -0.77 9.48 6.05
CA SER A 15 -2.17 9.23 6.43
C SER A 15 -2.64 7.81 6.11
N ARG A 16 -1.86 7.04 5.34
CA ARG A 16 -2.01 5.58 5.08
C ARG A 16 -3.12 5.20 4.11
N LYS A 17 -3.89 6.18 3.63
CA LYS A 17 -5.08 5.95 2.78
C LYS A 17 -4.75 5.24 1.48
N ASN A 18 -3.54 5.40 0.96
CA ASN A 18 -3.10 4.78 -0.29
C ASN A 18 -2.27 3.51 -0.09
N TYR A 19 -2.14 2.97 1.12
CA TYR A 19 -1.23 1.85 1.41
C TYR A 19 -1.50 0.60 0.55
N LEU A 20 -2.76 0.21 0.35
CA LEU A 20 -3.08 -0.96 -0.48
C LEU A 20 -2.70 -0.77 -1.95
N SER A 21 -2.99 0.41 -2.51
CA SER A 21 -2.59 0.77 -3.87
C SER A 21 -1.06 0.78 -3.98
N TRP A 22 -0.39 1.41 -3.01
CA TRP A 22 1.06 1.50 -2.97
C TRP A 22 1.74 0.11 -2.92
N VAL A 23 1.26 -0.80 -2.07
CA VAL A 23 1.76 -2.19 -2.01
C VAL A 23 1.65 -2.89 -3.36
N LEU A 24 0.52 -2.71 -4.06
CA LEU A 24 0.31 -3.30 -5.38
C LEU A 24 1.29 -2.72 -6.39
N ASP A 25 1.42 -1.39 -6.42
CA ASP A 25 2.29 -0.66 -7.35
C ASP A 25 3.76 -1.03 -7.14
N VAL A 26 4.23 -1.12 -5.88
CA VAL A 26 5.60 -1.57 -5.54
C VAL A 26 5.84 -2.97 -6.08
N LYS A 27 4.94 -3.92 -5.78
CA LYS A 27 5.10 -5.32 -6.22
C LYS A 27 5.13 -5.43 -7.73
N LEU A 28 4.28 -4.69 -8.44
CA LEU A 28 4.26 -4.65 -9.90
C LEU A 28 5.55 -4.04 -10.47
N HIS A 29 6.01 -2.92 -9.91
CA HIS A 29 7.24 -2.26 -10.35
C HIS A 29 8.47 -3.16 -10.17
N LEU A 30 8.64 -3.75 -8.97
CA LEU A 30 9.74 -4.67 -8.71
C LEU A 30 9.65 -5.92 -9.59
N SER A 31 8.45 -6.44 -9.86
CA SER A 31 8.27 -7.56 -10.79
C SER A 31 8.74 -7.20 -12.20
N ALA A 32 8.33 -6.04 -12.73
CA ALA A 32 8.73 -5.56 -14.04
C ALA A 32 10.25 -5.37 -14.16
N LYS A 33 10.91 -5.00 -13.05
CA LYS A 33 12.36 -4.86 -12.97
C LYS A 33 13.10 -6.16 -12.66
N LYS A 34 12.40 -7.29 -12.46
CA LYS A 34 12.96 -8.57 -11.97
C LYS A 34 13.69 -8.43 -10.63
N LEU A 35 13.18 -7.55 -9.77
CA LEU A 35 13.67 -7.28 -8.42
C LEU A 35 12.68 -7.72 -7.33
N ARG A 36 11.56 -8.37 -7.68
CA ARG A 36 10.56 -8.77 -6.69
C ARG A 36 11.12 -9.67 -5.59
N HIS A 37 12.10 -10.52 -5.92
CA HIS A 37 12.74 -11.38 -4.94
C HIS A 37 13.46 -10.60 -3.84
N THR A 38 13.86 -9.35 -4.05
CA THR A 38 14.60 -8.57 -3.03
C THR A 38 13.77 -8.28 -1.78
N ILE A 39 12.44 -8.43 -1.87
CA ILE A 39 11.49 -8.25 -0.74
C ILE A 39 10.87 -9.57 -0.28
N ASP A 40 11.34 -10.71 -0.79
CA ASP A 40 10.93 -12.04 -0.35
C ASP A 40 11.92 -12.59 0.71
N GLU A 41 11.46 -13.52 1.54
CA GLU A 41 12.31 -14.18 2.54
C GLU A 41 13.35 -15.09 1.88
N ASP A 42 14.49 -15.29 2.54
CA ASP A 42 15.62 -16.13 2.07
C ASP A 42 16.12 -15.81 0.64
N ASN A 43 15.94 -14.57 0.21
CA ASN A 43 16.37 -14.15 -1.12
C ASN A 43 17.89 -14.12 -1.26
N ALA A 44 18.38 -14.55 -2.43
CA ALA A 44 19.80 -14.49 -2.79
C ALA A 44 20.12 -13.23 -3.61
N ALA A 45 19.50 -12.09 -3.30
CA ALA A 45 19.70 -10.86 -4.07
C ALA A 45 21.13 -10.32 -3.89
N SER A 46 21.71 -9.87 -4.99
CA SER A 46 23.00 -9.18 -4.98
C SER A 46 22.90 -7.81 -4.28
N ASN A 47 24.03 -7.30 -3.79
CA ASN A 47 24.07 -5.96 -3.17
C ASN A 47 23.55 -4.86 -4.10
N LYS A 48 23.80 -4.99 -5.41
CA LYS A 48 23.29 -4.06 -6.43
C LYS A 48 21.77 -4.08 -6.53
N GLU A 49 21.17 -5.26 -6.56
CA GLU A 49 19.71 -5.42 -6.60
C GLU A 49 19.09 -4.90 -5.31
N ARG A 50 19.70 -5.19 -4.15
CA ARG A 50 19.25 -4.71 -2.84
C ARG A 50 19.27 -3.19 -2.77
N ALA A 51 20.37 -2.56 -3.16
CA ALA A 51 20.49 -1.11 -3.21
C ALA A 51 19.47 -0.49 -4.18
N THR A 52 19.27 -1.10 -5.35
CA THR A 52 18.30 -0.61 -6.35
C THR A 52 16.86 -0.64 -5.80
N ALA A 53 16.48 -1.74 -5.16
CA ALA A 53 15.16 -1.87 -4.55
C ALA A 53 14.97 -0.94 -3.34
N LEU A 54 16.01 -0.78 -2.51
CA LEU A 54 15.97 0.09 -1.35
C LEU A 54 15.78 1.56 -1.76
N ILE A 55 16.61 2.04 -2.70
CA ILE A 55 16.48 3.40 -3.26
C ILE A 55 15.07 3.63 -3.82
N PHE A 56 14.51 2.63 -4.51
CA PHE A 56 13.15 2.73 -5.01
C PHE A 56 12.12 2.85 -3.89
N LEU A 57 12.21 2.02 -2.85
CA LEU A 57 11.29 2.07 -1.72
C LEU A 57 11.38 3.41 -0.97
N SER A 58 12.59 3.87 -0.65
CA SER A 58 12.82 5.13 0.06
C SER A 58 12.27 6.34 -0.68
N HIS A 59 12.46 6.43 -2.01
CA HIS A 59 11.92 7.55 -2.80
C HIS A 59 10.40 7.57 -2.93
N HIS A 60 9.72 6.47 -2.59
CA HIS A 60 8.28 6.35 -2.75
C HIS A 60 7.57 6.14 -1.42
N ILE A 61 8.16 6.58 -0.31
CA ILE A 61 7.48 6.72 0.98
C ILE A 61 7.51 8.20 1.40
N ASP A 62 6.60 8.59 2.29
CA ASP A 62 6.58 9.93 2.88
C ASP A 62 7.90 10.27 3.59
N ASP A 63 8.37 11.51 3.48
CA ASP A 63 9.63 11.99 4.07
C ASP A 63 9.71 11.70 5.59
N GLY A 64 8.58 11.75 6.30
CA GLY A 64 8.52 11.43 7.72
C GLY A 64 8.78 9.94 8.00
N LEU A 65 8.33 9.06 7.12
CA LEU A 65 8.63 7.62 7.17
C LEU A 65 10.08 7.35 6.74
N GLU A 66 10.58 8.07 5.72
CA GLU A 66 11.97 7.94 5.27
C GLU A 66 12.94 8.29 6.41
N TYR A 67 12.68 9.37 7.15
CA TYR A 67 13.51 9.75 8.30
C TYR A 67 13.54 8.67 9.39
N GLU A 68 12.40 8.04 9.67
CA GLU A 68 12.29 6.98 10.69
C GLU A 68 13.06 5.72 10.29
N TYR A 69 13.12 5.41 9.00
CA TYR A 69 13.78 4.21 8.48
C TYR A 69 15.13 4.47 7.78
N LEU A 70 15.73 5.64 7.98
CA LEU A 70 17.02 6.05 7.41
C LEU A 70 18.13 5.01 7.61
N THR A 71 18.15 4.34 8.77
CA THR A 71 19.21 3.38 9.13
C THR A 71 18.99 1.98 8.54
N VAL A 72 17.87 1.74 7.87
CA VAL A 72 17.55 0.43 7.29
C VAL A 72 18.28 0.26 5.96
N GLU A 73 19.29 -0.59 5.94
CA GLU A 73 20.13 -0.85 4.76
C GLU A 73 19.62 -2.03 3.91
N ASN A 74 18.52 -2.68 4.32
CA ASN A 74 17.98 -3.86 3.66
C ASN A 74 16.55 -3.61 3.15
N PRO A 75 16.27 -3.73 1.84
CA PRO A 75 14.92 -3.52 1.30
C PRO A 75 13.88 -4.48 1.86
N LEU A 76 14.25 -5.73 2.18
CA LEU A 76 13.34 -6.70 2.82
C LEU A 76 12.91 -6.23 4.21
N GLU A 77 13.85 -5.68 4.99
CA GLU A 77 13.59 -5.19 6.33
C GLU A 77 12.70 -3.95 6.29
N LEU A 78 12.99 -2.99 5.39
CA LEU A 78 12.14 -1.83 5.17
C LEU A 78 10.73 -2.25 4.76
N TRP A 79 10.62 -3.19 3.83
CA TRP A 79 9.35 -3.74 3.36
C TRP A 79 8.55 -4.40 4.49
N LYS A 80 9.21 -5.20 5.35
CA LYS A 80 8.57 -5.82 6.52
C LYS A 80 8.12 -4.78 7.53
N ASN A 81 8.96 -3.82 7.88
CA ASN A 81 8.61 -2.75 8.83
C ASN A 81 7.39 -1.95 8.38
N LEU A 82 7.33 -1.60 7.09
CA LEU A 82 6.18 -0.93 6.50
C LEU A 82 4.95 -1.84 6.52
N ASN A 83 5.08 -3.12 6.15
CA ASN A 83 3.97 -4.05 6.23
C ASN A 83 3.46 -4.25 7.64
N ASP A 84 4.31 -4.54 8.62
CA ASP A 84 3.90 -4.77 10.00
C ASP A 84 3.18 -3.55 10.58
N ARG A 85 3.72 -2.35 10.31
CA ARG A 85 3.09 -1.08 10.71
C ARG A 85 1.67 -0.94 10.14
N PHE A 86 1.45 -1.34 8.89
CA PHE A 86 0.19 -1.11 8.17
C PHE A 86 -0.72 -2.35 8.04
N GLU A 87 -0.26 -3.55 8.36
CA GLU A 87 -1.05 -4.79 8.42
C GLU A 87 -1.97 -4.79 9.63
N HIS A 88 -1.51 -4.28 10.77
CA HIS A 88 -2.39 -4.00 11.90
C HIS A 88 -3.57 -3.11 11.50
N LEU A 89 -3.37 -2.23 10.51
CA LEU A 89 -4.45 -1.41 9.97
C LEU A 89 -5.33 -2.13 8.97
N LYS A 90 -4.88 -3.13 8.20
CA LYS A 90 -5.83 -3.98 7.47
C LYS A 90 -6.83 -4.61 8.43
N ALA A 91 -6.37 -5.10 9.58
CA ALA A 91 -7.25 -5.68 10.59
C ALA A 91 -8.21 -4.63 11.21
N VAL A 92 -7.70 -3.44 11.54
CA VAL A 92 -8.52 -2.35 12.12
C VAL A 92 -9.47 -1.74 11.09
N VAL A 93 -9.03 -1.45 9.88
CA VAL A 93 -9.85 -0.93 8.78
C VAL A 93 -10.92 -1.95 8.41
N LEU A 94 -10.58 -3.23 8.28
CA LEU A 94 -11.58 -4.28 8.07
C LEU A 94 -12.60 -4.32 9.22
N SER A 95 -12.15 -4.20 10.46
CA SER A 95 -13.06 -4.15 11.62
C SER A 95 -13.96 -2.93 11.60
N ASN A 96 -13.44 -1.76 11.21
CA ASN A 96 -14.21 -0.53 11.06
C ASN A 96 -15.20 -0.62 9.89
N VAL A 97 -14.79 -1.15 8.75
CA VAL A 97 -15.65 -1.42 7.58
C VAL A 97 -16.78 -2.36 7.96
N LEU A 98 -16.49 -3.45 8.68
CA LEU A 98 -17.50 -4.38 9.17
C LEU A 98 -18.44 -3.71 10.20
N ASN A 99 -17.90 -2.85 11.06
CA ASN A 99 -18.70 -2.09 12.02
C ASN A 99 -19.62 -1.09 11.29
N ASP A 100 -19.10 -0.30 10.35
CA ASP A 100 -19.86 0.65 9.54
C ASP A 100 -20.95 -0.06 8.74
N TRP A 101 -20.64 -1.24 8.17
CA TRP A 101 -21.62 -2.12 7.55
C TRP A 101 -22.71 -2.59 8.53
N SER A 102 -22.34 -3.00 9.74
CA SER A 102 -23.30 -3.45 10.76
C SER A 102 -24.21 -2.33 11.26
N GLN A 103 -23.77 -1.08 11.15
CA GLN A 103 -24.52 0.11 11.55
C GLN A 103 -25.42 0.65 10.43
N LEU A 104 -25.20 0.26 9.17
CA LEU A 104 -26.05 0.64 8.05
C LEU A 104 -27.44 0.01 8.17
N ARG A 105 -28.48 0.86 8.22
CA ARG A 105 -29.87 0.41 8.09
C ARG A 105 -30.47 0.95 6.82
N PHE A 106 -31.11 0.06 6.05
CA PHE A 106 -31.77 0.44 4.81
C PHE A 106 -32.80 1.57 5.01
N GLN A 107 -33.48 1.60 6.16
CA GLN A 107 -34.45 2.62 6.53
C GLN A 107 -33.88 4.05 6.61
N ASP A 108 -32.56 4.20 6.74
CA ASP A 108 -31.89 5.51 6.84
C ASP A 108 -31.67 6.14 5.44
N PHE A 109 -32.04 5.43 4.36
CA PHE A 109 -31.84 5.85 2.97
C PHE A 109 -33.17 6.00 2.22
N LYS A 110 -33.23 6.98 1.33
CA LYS A 110 -34.46 7.27 0.56
C LYS A 110 -34.64 6.31 -0.62
N THR A 111 -33.53 5.78 -1.15
CA THR A 111 -33.55 4.87 -2.30
C THR A 111 -32.55 3.72 -2.16
N VAL A 112 -32.82 2.61 -2.86
CA VAL A 112 -31.91 1.47 -2.97
C VAL A 112 -30.57 1.87 -3.59
N SER A 113 -30.57 2.82 -4.53
CA SER A 113 -29.36 3.31 -5.18
C SER A 113 -28.43 4.03 -4.19
N GLU A 114 -28.97 4.88 -3.31
CA GLU A 114 -28.19 5.58 -2.28
C GLU A 114 -27.59 4.62 -1.26
N TYR A 115 -28.38 3.64 -0.80
CA TYR A 115 -27.89 2.59 0.08
C TYR A 115 -26.73 1.81 -0.56
N ASN A 116 -26.93 1.32 -1.80
CA ASN A 116 -25.90 0.56 -2.53
C ASN A 116 -24.64 1.40 -2.80
N SER A 117 -24.79 2.68 -3.14
CA SER A 117 -23.67 3.60 -3.35
C SER A 117 -22.84 3.78 -2.08
N THR A 118 -23.50 3.94 -0.93
CA THR A 118 -22.83 4.10 0.37
C THR A 118 -22.13 2.83 0.80
N LEU A 119 -22.79 1.68 0.62
CA LEU A 119 -22.22 0.36 0.90
C LEU A 119 -20.99 0.06 0.03
N PHE A 120 -21.02 0.47 -1.25
CA PHE A 120 -19.87 0.34 -2.15
C PHE A 120 -18.70 1.22 -1.72
N LYS A 121 -18.94 2.46 -1.25
CA LYS A 121 -17.90 3.37 -0.74
C LYS A 121 -17.21 2.85 0.52
N ILE A 122 -17.92 2.11 1.37
CA ILE A 122 -17.34 1.53 2.58
C ILE A 122 -16.50 0.28 2.24
N ALA A 123 -16.84 -0.43 1.16
CA ALA A 123 -16.10 -1.62 0.71
C ALA A 123 -14.94 -1.34 -0.26
N SER A 124 -14.79 -0.10 -0.72
CA SER A 124 -13.76 0.34 -1.69
C SER A 124 -12.61 1.05 -0.98
#